data_AF-A0A975IRP3-F1
#
_entry.id   AF-A0A975IRP3-F1
#
_cell.length_a   1.000
_cell.length_b   1.000
_cell.length_c   1.000
_cell.angle_alpha   90.00
_cell.angle_beta   90.00
_cell.angle_gamma   90.00
#
_symmetry.space_group_name_H-M   'P 1'
#
loop_
_entity.id
_entity.type
_entity.pdbx_description
1 polymer ?
#
loop_
_entity_poly.entity_id
_entity_poly.type
_entity_poly.pdbx_seq_one_letter_code
_entity_poly.pdbx_strand_id
1 'polypeptide(L)'
;MSLIQQYFKSTKVQQYLQLEENKLVFKLYVKDGTNRKKIRDQYRKVLLNEAKKNQINIKKSGRLGKTMSIAHIKSDYRIIDSNKSLDLDSTISYLTNIAKFQKSLVKLF
;
A
#
# COMPACT_ATOMS: atom_id res chain seq x y z
N MET A 1 -6.69 -20.86 8.55
CA MET A 1 -6.84 -19.65 7.70
C MET A 1 -6.77 -18.42 8.61
N SER A 2 -5.97 -17.40 8.30
CA SER A 2 -5.85 -16.19 9.13
C SER A 2 -7.03 -15.25 8.92
N LEU A 3 -7.33 -14.42 9.93
CA LEU A 3 -8.49 -13.50 9.94
C LEU A 3 -8.55 -12.62 8.69
N ILE A 4 -7.43 -12.02 8.28
CA ILE A 4 -7.36 -11.22 7.05
C ILE A 4 -7.75 -12.00 5.78
N GLN A 5 -7.45 -13.30 5.69
CA GLN A 5 -7.81 -14.14 4.54
C GLN A 5 -9.33 -14.32 4.45
N GLN A 6 -10.00 -14.57 5.58
CA GLN A 6 -11.46 -14.66 5.65
C GLN A 6 -12.12 -13.35 5.20
N TYR A 7 -11.51 -12.22 5.56
CA TYR A 7 -12.02 -10.89 5.22
C TYR A 7 -11.80 -10.52 3.74
N PHE A 8 -10.66 -10.87 3.15
CA PHE A 8 -10.43 -10.71 1.71
C PHE A 8 -11.40 -11.58 0.89
N LYS A 9 -11.62 -12.84 1.28
CA LYS A 9 -12.60 -13.73 0.63
C LYS A 9 -14.04 -13.20 0.70
N SER A 10 -14.41 -12.53 1.78
CA SER A 10 -15.77 -11.98 1.97
C SER A 10 -15.97 -10.58 1.38
N THR A 11 -14.99 -10.02 0.66
CA THR A 11 -15.00 -8.65 0.08
C THR A 11 -15.18 -7.52 1.10
N LYS A 12 -14.96 -7.82 2.39
CA LYS A 12 -15.08 -6.84 3.49
C LYS A 12 -13.83 -5.99 3.69
N VAL A 13 -12.77 -6.28 2.94
CA VAL A 13 -11.48 -5.59 2.97
C VAL A 13 -11.04 -5.26 1.55
N GLN A 14 -10.53 -4.04 1.37
CA GLN A 14 -10.00 -3.57 0.10
C GLN A 14 -8.69 -2.85 0.34
N GLN A 15 -7.66 -3.22 -0.41
CA GLN A 15 -6.39 -2.47 -0.47
C GLN A 15 -6.39 -1.54 -1.69
N TYR A 16 -5.71 -0.41 -1.57
CA TYR A 16 -5.52 0.53 -2.68
C TYR A 16 -4.33 1.46 -2.41
N LEU A 17 -3.84 2.13 -3.44
CA LEU A 17 -2.87 3.20 -3.32
C LEU A 17 -3.59 4.54 -3.30
N GLN A 18 -3.11 5.47 -2.49
CA GLN A 18 -3.56 6.84 -2.50
C GLN A 18 -2.38 7.75 -2.81
N LEU A 19 -2.55 8.59 -3.82
CA LEU A 19 -1.70 9.75 -4.06
C LEU A 19 -2.08 10.81 -3.03
N GLU A 20 -1.15 11.13 -2.14
CA GLU A 20 -1.17 12.33 -1.32
C GLU A 20 -0.14 13.31 -1.92
N GLU A 21 -0.25 14.61 -1.62
CA GLU A 21 0.54 15.68 -2.26
C GLU A 21 2.04 15.36 -2.39
N ASN A 22 2.62 14.74 -1.36
CA ASN A 22 4.05 14.41 -1.29
C ASN A 22 4.32 12.92 -1.00
N LYS A 23 3.30 12.06 -1.07
CA LYS A 23 3.44 10.65 -0.66
C LYS A 23 2.57 9.73 -1.50
N LEU A 24 3.12 8.57 -1.85
CA LEU A 24 2.34 7.43 -2.31
C LEU A 24 2.07 6.50 -1.12
N VAL A 25 0.81 6.35 -0.74
CA VAL A 25 0.40 5.68 0.51
C VAL A 25 -0.34 4.38 0.24
N PHE A 26 0.10 3.31 0.90
CA PHE A 26 -0.63 2.03 0.95
C PHE A 26 -1.78 2.14 1.94
N LYS A 27 -3.01 2.04 1.43
CA LYS A 27 -4.25 2.11 2.21
C LYS A 27 -4.91 0.74 2.33
N LEU A 28 -5.62 0.56 3.44
CA LEU A 28 -6.48 -0.59 3.69
C LEU A 28 -7.83 -0.10 4.20
N TYR A 29 -8.88 -0.42 3.47
CA TYR A 29 -10.25 -0.24 3.88
C TYR A 29 -10.77 -1.54 4.51
N VAL A 30 -11.50 -1.40 5.62
CA VAL A 30 -12.14 -2.52 6.33
C VAL A 30 -13.55 -2.10 6.73
N LYS A 31 -14.55 -2.76 6.13
CA LYS A 31 -15.98 -2.46 6.34
C LYS A 31 -16.35 -2.64 7.82
N ASP A 32 -16.08 -3.82 8.39
CA ASP A 32 -16.48 -4.16 9.76
C ASP A 32 -15.47 -3.67 10.80
N GLY A 33 -15.97 -3.06 11.88
CA GLY A 33 -15.17 -2.32 12.87
C GLY A 33 -14.41 -3.16 13.89
N THR A 34 -14.93 -4.34 14.24
CA THR A 34 -14.46 -5.14 15.40
C THR A 34 -13.01 -5.61 15.29
N ASN A 35 -12.47 -5.76 14.08
CA ASN A 35 -11.15 -6.36 13.85
C ASN A 35 -10.14 -5.48 13.11
N ARG A 36 -10.43 -4.18 12.91
CA ARG A 36 -9.62 -3.28 12.07
C ARG A 36 -8.13 -3.27 12.44
N LYS A 37 -7.82 -3.16 13.74
CA LYS A 37 -6.43 -3.17 14.24
C LYS A 37 -5.70 -4.45 13.88
N LYS A 38 -6.34 -5.61 14.13
CA LYS A 38 -5.76 -6.93 13.87
C LYS A 38 -5.54 -7.17 12.38
N ILE A 39 -6.53 -6.84 11.54
CA ILE A 39 -6.45 -6.93 10.08
C ILE A 39 -5.33 -6.02 9.55
N ARG A 40 -5.27 -4.76 10.00
CA ARG A 40 -4.22 -3.81 9.65
C ARG A 40 -2.83 -4.33 9.98
N ASP A 41 -2.65 -4.91 11.17
CA ASP A 41 -1.33 -5.36 11.63
C ASP A 41 -0.88 -6.62 10.89
N GLN A 42 -1.81 -7.53 10.56
CA GLN A 42 -1.55 -8.67 9.67
C GLN A 42 -1.14 -8.20 8.27
N TYR A 43 -1.92 -7.30 7.67
CA TYR A 43 -1.62 -6.74 6.36
C TYR A 43 -0.27 -6.02 6.34
N ARG A 44 -0.01 -5.19 7.36
CA ARG A 44 1.24 -4.43 7.49
C ARG A 44 2.45 -5.35 7.57
N LYS A 45 2.37 -6.45 8.31
CA LYS A 45 3.47 -7.43 8.43
C LYS A 45 3.82 -8.01 7.07
N VAL A 46 2.82 -8.43 6.29
CA VAL A 46 3.04 -8.94 4.93
C VAL A 46 3.61 -7.86 4.02
N LEU A 47 3.00 -6.67 3.99
CA LEU A 47 3.48 -5.55 3.18
C LEU A 47 4.95 -5.21 3.45
N LEU A 48 5.35 -5.07 4.72
CA LEU A 48 6.74 -4.73 5.09
C LEU A 48 7.73 -5.83 4.68
N ASN A 49 7.35 -7.09 4.87
CA ASN A 49 8.21 -8.22 4.49
C ASN A 49 8.38 -8.31 2.97
N GLU A 50 7.29 -8.20 2.21
CA GLU A 50 7.34 -8.27 0.74
C GLU A 50 8.01 -7.05 0.13
N ALA A 51 7.80 -5.86 0.69
CA ALA A 51 8.52 -4.66 0.25
C ALA A 51 10.03 -4.82 0.44
N LYS A 52 10.48 -5.40 1.57
CA LYS A 52 11.90 -5.69 1.79
C LYS A 52 12.46 -6.65 0.73
N LYS A 53 11.73 -7.73 0.39
CA LYS A 53 12.14 -8.71 -0.63
C LYS A 53 12.24 -8.09 -2.03
N ASN A 54 11.32 -7.20 -2.37
CA ASN A 54 11.25 -6.52 -3.66
C ASN A 54 12.06 -5.21 -3.70
N GLN A 55 12.87 -4.93 -2.66
CA GLN A 55 13.67 -3.71 -2.53
C GLN A 55 12.85 -2.40 -2.64
N ILE A 56 11.57 -2.44 -2.27
CA ILE A 56 10.68 -1.28 -2.26
C ILE A 56 10.83 -0.57 -0.91
N ASN A 57 11.38 0.64 -0.95
CA ASN A 57 11.67 1.40 0.26
C ASN A 57 10.41 2.08 0.80
N ILE A 58 9.85 1.54 1.88
CA ILE A 58 8.64 2.05 2.53
C ILE A 58 8.86 2.43 4.00
N LYS A 59 8.15 3.47 4.45
CA LYS A 59 8.09 3.90 5.84
C LYS A 59 6.71 3.59 6.42
N LYS A 60 6.68 3.01 7.62
CA LYS A 60 5.44 2.73 8.36
C LYS A 60 4.63 4.02 8.53
N SER A 61 3.32 3.92 8.31
CA SER A 61 2.32 4.95 8.60
C SER A 61 1.21 4.33 9.44
N GLY A 62 0.40 5.14 10.11
CA GLY A 62 -0.57 4.60 11.03
C GLY A 62 -1.67 5.58 11.41
N ARG A 63 -2.77 5.52 10.67
CA ARG A 63 -4.07 6.00 11.15
C ARG A 63 -5.00 4.81 11.26
N LEU A 64 -5.69 4.69 12.40
CA LEU A 64 -6.76 3.69 12.58
C LEU A 64 -8.09 4.32 12.17
N GLY A 65 -8.93 3.56 11.49
CA GLY A 65 -10.21 4.04 10.97
C GLY A 65 -10.81 3.03 10.01
N LYS A 66 -11.95 3.37 9.41
CA LYS A 66 -12.56 2.56 8.34
C LYS A 66 -11.60 2.42 7.14
N THR A 67 -10.88 3.49 6.85
CA THR A 67 -9.73 3.55 5.95
C THR A 67 -8.48 3.80 6.78
N MET A 68 -7.43 3.01 6.53
CA MET A 68 -6.19 3.05 7.31
C MET A 68 -4.98 3.27 6.42
N SER A 69 -4.08 4.15 6.85
CA SER A 69 -2.74 4.25 6.28
C SER A 69 -1.84 3.18 6.89
N ILE A 70 -1.20 2.37 6.05
CA ILE A 70 -0.37 1.23 6.45
C ILE A 70 1.11 1.61 6.41
N ALA A 71 1.54 2.15 5.27
CA ALA A 71 2.89 2.59 4.97
C ALA A 71 2.84 3.56 3.78
N HIS A 72 3.94 4.27 3.53
CA HIS A 72 4.12 5.09 2.33
C HIS A 72 5.50 4.85 1.73
N ILE A 73 5.65 5.08 0.43
CA ILE A 73 6.96 5.12 -0.22
C ILE A 73 7.83 6.19 0.45
N LYS A 74 9.11 5.87 0.69
CA LYS A 74 10.04 6.78 1.38
C LYS A 74 10.53 7.92 0.47
N SER A 75 10.71 7.65 -0.82
CA SER A 75 11.05 8.64 -1.84
C SER A 75 9.82 9.39 -2.36
N ASP A 76 10.05 10.50 -3.05
CA ASP A 76 9.00 11.07 -3.91
C ASP A 76 8.65 10.05 -5.01
N TYR A 77 7.37 9.98 -5.35
CA TYR A 77 6.89 9.12 -6.42
C TYR A 77 6.93 9.83 -7.78
N ARG A 78 7.06 11.17 -7.77
CA ARG A 78 7.24 12.00 -8.96
C ARG A 78 8.72 11.96 -9.34
N ILE A 79 8.98 11.54 -10.56
CA ILE A 79 10.33 11.51 -11.13
C ILE A 79 10.53 12.80 -11.90
N ILE A 80 11.68 13.44 -11.68
CA ILE A 80 12.03 14.72 -12.28
C ILE A 80 13.13 14.47 -13.31
N ASP A 81 13.01 15.06 -14.49
CA ASP A 81 14.02 14.99 -15.56
C ASP A 81 15.23 15.90 -15.30
N SER A 82 16.19 15.90 -16.23
CA SER A 82 17.37 16.76 -16.19
C SER A 82 17.06 18.25 -16.22
N ASN A 83 15.89 18.64 -16.74
CA ASN A 83 15.43 20.01 -16.86
C ASN A 83 14.61 20.45 -15.64
N LYS A 84 14.62 19.65 -14.56
CA LYS A 84 13.83 19.90 -13.34
C LYS A 84 12.32 19.91 -13.59
N SER A 85 11.86 19.29 -14.66
CA SER A 85 10.45 19.12 -15.00
C SER A 85 9.95 17.73 -14.64
N LEU A 86 8.64 17.57 -14.45
CA LEU A 86 8.05 16.27 -14.16
C LEU A 86 8.20 15.35 -15.38
N ASP A 87 8.92 14.24 -15.21
CA ASP A 87 8.95 13.15 -16.17
C ASP A 87 7.70 12.27 -15.97
N LEU A 88 6.70 12.51 -16.81
CA LEU A 88 5.41 11.82 -16.72
C LEU A 88 5.54 10.32 -17.02
N ASP A 89 6.32 9.94 -18.03
CA ASP A 89 6.44 8.54 -18.45
C ASP A 89 7.12 7.70 -17.38
N SER A 90 8.24 8.20 -16.84
CA SER A 90 8.94 7.55 -15.73
C SER A 90 8.05 7.49 -14.49
N THR A 91 7.34 8.58 -14.18
CA THR A 91 6.42 8.62 -13.03
C THR A 91 5.29 7.59 -13.17
N ILE A 92 4.63 7.53 -14.34
CA ILE A 92 3.55 6.56 -14.60
C ILE A 92 4.08 5.13 -14.55
N SER A 93 5.25 4.88 -15.13
CA SER A 93 5.92 3.57 -15.07
C SER A 93 6.18 3.14 -13.62
N TYR A 94 6.74 4.04 -12.80
CA TYR A 94 6.96 3.82 -11.38
C TYR A 94 5.66 3.51 -10.63
N LEU A 95 4.63 4.34 -10.79
CA LEU A 95 3.32 4.15 -10.16
C LEU A 95 2.68 2.82 -10.57
N THR A 96 2.79 2.44 -11.84
CA THR A 96 2.29 1.17 -12.37
C THR A 96 2.99 -0.02 -11.72
N ASN A 97 4.31 0.06 -11.54
CA ASN A 97 5.08 -0.98 -10.88
C ASN A 97 4.69 -1.14 -9.41
N ILE A 98 4.51 -0.03 -8.68
CA ILE A 98 4.03 -0.08 -7.29
C ILE A 98 2.59 -0.61 -7.21
N ALA A 99 1.72 -0.29 -8.18
CA ALA A 99 0.36 -0.82 -8.25
C ALA A 99 0.34 -2.34 -8.51
N LYS A 100 1.21 -2.84 -9.39
CA LYS A 100 1.39 -4.28 -9.63
C LYS A 100 1.88 -4.99 -8.37
N PHE A 101 2.87 -4.41 -7.69
CA PHE A 101 3.34 -4.91 -6.39
C PHE A 101 2.21 -4.96 -5.36
N GLN A 102 1.42 -3.89 -5.20
CA GLN A 102 0.29 -3.92 -4.28
C GLN A 102 -0.67 -5.06 -4.64
N LYS A 103 -1.07 -5.18 -5.92
CA LYS A 103 -1.99 -6.25 -6.36
C LYS A 103 -1.47 -7.66 -6.07
N SER A 104 -0.16 -7.89 -6.12
CA SER A 104 0.40 -9.20 -5.81
C SER A 104 0.23 -9.60 -4.34
N LEU A 105 0.15 -8.64 -3.42
CA LEU A 105 -0.04 -8.89 -1.98
C LEU A 105 -1.35 -9.60 -1.67
N VAL A 106 -2.42 -9.38 -2.45
CA VAL A 106 -3.72 -10.06 -2.23
C VAL A 106 -3.56 -11.58 -2.31
N LYS A 107 -2.68 -12.05 -3.21
CA LYS A 107 -2.45 -13.49 -3.44
C LYS A 107 -1.80 -14.19 -2.25
N LEU A 108 -1.29 -13.43 -1.28
CA LEU A 108 -0.64 -13.93 -0.07
C LEU A 108 -1.63 -14.09 1.11
N PHE A 109 -2.90 -13.72 0.90
CA PHE A 109 -3.99 -13.86 1.87
C PHE A 109 -5.05 -14.81 1.32
#